data_AF-M4F0M0-F1
#
_entry.id   AF-M4F0M0-F1
#
_cell.length_a   1.000
_cell.length_b   1.000
_cell.length_c   1.000
_cell.angle_alpha   90.00
_cell.angle_beta   90.00
_cell.angle_gamma   90.00
#
_symmetry.space_group_name_H-M   'P 1'
#
loop_
_entity.id
_entity.type
_entity.pdbx_description
1 polymer ?
#
loop_
_entity_poly.entity_id
_entity_poly.type
_entity_poly.pdbx_seq_one_letter_code
_entity_poly.pdbx_strand_id
1 'polypeptide(L)'
;MITKGIIEPISDVYVNLVNADFTAKQRGLRLSEERVLLDGSPENPLETITVQLGNVESKFASSLSESGEVKVEGRVKDGIPHLTKVGSFEVDVTLEGSIILCRQVDQPGMIGTVGSILGESNVNVNFMSVGRIAPRKQAIMAIGVDDQPSKETLKKIGEIPAIEEFVFLKL
;
A
#
# COMPACT_ATOMS: atom_id res chain seq x y z
N MET A 1 -8.14 14.27 -2.27
CA MET A 1 -8.24 14.62 -0.83
C MET A 1 -7.90 13.40 0.00
N ILE A 2 -6.83 13.49 0.79
CA ILE A 2 -6.32 12.41 1.63
C ILE A 2 -7.36 12.02 2.70
N THR A 3 -7.97 13.00 3.37
CA THR A 3 -8.98 12.74 4.41
C THR A 3 -10.17 11.92 3.89
N LYS A 4 -10.71 12.25 2.71
CA LYS A 4 -11.80 11.48 2.10
C LYS A 4 -11.42 10.00 1.96
N GLY A 5 -10.25 9.72 1.40
CA GLY A 5 -9.78 8.34 1.17
C GLY A 5 -9.58 7.54 2.45
N ILE A 6 -9.22 8.19 3.57
CA ILE A 6 -9.10 7.53 4.87
C ILE A 6 -10.47 7.27 5.50
N ILE A 7 -11.39 8.23 5.40
CA ILE A 7 -12.68 8.19 6.13
C ILE A 7 -13.76 7.41 5.39
N GLU A 8 -13.82 7.50 4.07
CA GLU A 8 -14.87 6.87 3.25
C GLU A 8 -14.97 5.36 3.47
N PRO A 9 -13.88 4.56 3.47
CA PRO A 9 -13.96 3.10 3.66
C PRO A 9 -14.46 2.66 5.04
N ILE A 10 -14.38 3.55 6.04
CA ILE A 10 -14.77 3.28 7.42
C ILE A 10 -16.06 4.01 7.80
N SER A 11 -16.74 4.66 6.85
CA SER A 11 -17.91 5.49 7.08
C SER A 11 -19.17 4.91 6.45
N ASP A 12 -20.24 4.82 7.25
CA ASP A 12 -21.59 4.47 6.75
C ASP A 12 -22.31 5.66 6.11
N VAL A 13 -21.77 6.87 6.29
CA VAL A 13 -22.28 8.11 5.68
C VAL A 13 -21.49 8.40 4.43
N TYR A 14 -22.16 8.91 3.39
CA TYR A 14 -21.53 9.38 2.18
C TYR A 14 -20.53 10.51 2.47
N VAL A 15 -19.25 10.24 2.20
CA VAL A 15 -18.15 11.19 2.40
C VAL A 15 -17.82 11.87 1.08
N ASN A 16 -17.72 13.19 1.11
CA ASN A 16 -17.31 14.02 -0.01
C ASN A 16 -16.23 15.00 0.42
N LEU A 17 -15.78 15.82 -0.52
CA LEU A 17 -14.71 16.78 -0.33
C LEU A 17 -15.03 17.89 0.69
N VAL A 18 -16.32 18.15 0.95
CA VAL A 18 -16.77 19.20 1.86
C VAL A 18 -16.90 18.67 3.29
N ASN A 19 -17.41 17.44 3.46
CA ASN A 19 -17.69 16.88 4.79
C ASN A 19 -16.60 15.93 5.34
N ALA A 20 -15.56 15.58 4.57
CA ALA A 20 -14.53 14.62 5.00
C ALA A 20 -13.86 15.02 6.32
N ASP A 21 -13.36 16.25 6.42
CA ASP A 21 -12.66 16.74 7.62
C ASP A 21 -13.58 16.84 8.83
N PHE A 22 -14.82 17.27 8.61
CA PHE A 22 -15.82 17.31 9.67
C PHE A 22 -16.15 15.90 10.18
N THR A 23 -16.34 14.95 9.28
CA THR A 23 -16.62 13.54 9.59
C THR A 23 -15.46 12.90 10.34
N ALA A 24 -14.22 13.17 9.93
CA ALA A 24 -13.02 12.72 10.62
C ALA A 24 -12.99 13.21 12.08
N LYS A 25 -13.21 14.51 12.29
CA LYS A 25 -13.20 15.12 13.63
C LYS A 25 -14.34 14.59 14.50
N GLN A 26 -15.53 14.38 13.95
CA GLN A 26 -16.65 13.76 14.68
C GLN A 26 -16.33 12.34 15.16
N ARG A 27 -15.46 11.62 14.45
CA ARG A 27 -14.96 10.30 14.83
C ARG A 27 -13.74 10.34 15.75
N GLY A 28 -13.40 11.51 16.28
CA GLY A 28 -12.27 11.69 17.20
C GLY A 28 -10.90 11.69 16.54
N LEU A 29 -10.83 11.75 15.21
CA LEU A 29 -9.55 11.81 14.51
C LEU A 29 -8.96 13.22 14.57
N ARG A 30 -7.69 13.30 14.99
CA ARG A 30 -6.90 14.52 14.92
C ARG A 30 -6.16 14.56 13.59
N LEU A 31 -6.44 15.58 12.79
CA LEU A 31 -5.78 15.81 11.51
C LEU A 31 -4.67 16.86 11.66
N SER A 32 -3.52 16.59 11.04
CA SER A 32 -2.41 17.52 10.90
C SER A 32 -1.91 17.47 9.46
N GLU A 33 -1.69 18.61 8.84
CA GLU A 33 -1.11 18.73 7.51
C GLU A 33 0.16 19.55 7.60
N GLU A 34 1.24 19.04 7.03
CA GLU A 34 2.52 19.73 6.91
C GLU A 34 2.90 19.82 5.44
N ARG A 35 3.39 20.99 5.03
CA ARG A 35 3.86 21.23 3.66
C ARG A 35 5.29 21.69 3.72
N VAL A 36 6.18 20.91 3.11
CA VAL A 36 7.59 21.24 2.97
C VAL A 36 7.81 21.75 1.55
N LEU A 37 8.27 22.99 1.42
CA LEU A 37 8.65 23.56 0.14
C LEU A 37 10.07 23.14 -0.19
N LEU A 38 10.25 22.56 -1.37
CA LEU A 38 11.54 22.13 -1.91
C LEU A 38 11.85 22.96 -3.16
N ASP A 39 13.13 23.11 -3.51
CA ASP A 39 13.58 23.79 -4.73
C ASP A 39 13.34 22.91 -5.97
N GLY A 40 12.09 22.51 -6.20
CA GLY A 40 11.66 21.62 -7.28
C GLY A 40 11.37 22.35 -8.60
N SER A 41 11.32 21.59 -9.69
CA SER A 41 10.90 22.10 -11.00
C SER A 41 9.38 22.36 -11.02
N PRO A 42 8.90 23.43 -11.70
CA PRO A 42 7.46 23.61 -11.97
C PRO A 42 6.79 22.42 -12.66
N GLU A 43 7.56 21.58 -13.36
CA GLU A 43 7.08 20.36 -14.03
C GLU A 43 6.72 19.24 -13.03
N ASN A 44 7.33 19.24 -11.84
CA ASN A 44 7.08 18.28 -10.77
C ASN A 44 6.76 19.04 -9.47
N PRO A 45 5.57 19.65 -9.36
CA PRO A 45 5.21 20.51 -8.23
C PRO A 45 5.04 19.76 -6.90
N LEU A 46 5.05 18.42 -6.94
CA LEU A 46 4.86 17.55 -5.80
C LEU A 46 5.85 16.39 -5.91
N GLU A 47 6.80 16.33 -4.97
CA GLU A 47 7.79 15.25 -4.94
C GLU A 47 7.22 13.99 -4.29
N THR A 48 6.63 14.12 -3.10
CA THR A 48 6.03 13.01 -2.37
C THR A 48 4.82 13.45 -1.54
N ILE A 49 3.95 12.49 -1.23
CA ILE A 49 2.92 12.59 -0.19
C ILE A 49 3.20 11.50 0.82
N THR A 50 3.34 11.89 2.09
CA THR A 50 3.40 10.96 3.22
C THR A 50 2.07 10.99 3.97
N VAL A 51 1.52 9.81 4.26
CA VAL A 51 0.39 9.65 5.18
C VAL A 51 0.87 8.86 6.39
N GLN A 52 0.64 9.40 7.57
CA GLN A 52 0.96 8.77 8.85
C GLN A 52 -0.30 8.64 9.69
N LEU A 53 -0.57 7.42 10.15
CA LEU A 53 -1.68 7.09 11.04
C LEU A 53 -1.10 6.59 12.37
N GLY A 54 -1.34 7.32 13.45
CA GLY A 54 -0.91 6.92 14.79
C GLY A 54 -2.03 6.25 15.60
N ASN A 55 -1.65 5.45 16.60
CA ASN A 55 -2.56 4.73 17.49
C ASN A 55 -3.54 3.80 16.74
N VAL A 56 -3.04 3.06 15.75
CA VAL A 56 -3.85 2.15 14.94
C VAL A 56 -3.37 0.71 15.08
N GLU A 57 -4.32 -0.21 14.95
CA GLU A 57 -4.00 -1.62 14.68
C GLU A 57 -3.96 -1.83 13.16
N SER A 58 -3.02 -2.65 12.69
CA SER A 58 -2.90 -2.98 11.27
C SER A 58 -3.04 -4.48 11.04
N LYS A 59 -3.87 -4.85 10.05
CA LYS A 59 -3.92 -6.23 9.53
C LYS A 59 -2.64 -6.64 8.80
N PHE A 60 -1.77 -5.67 8.54
CA PHE A 60 -0.46 -5.86 7.95
C PHE A 60 0.57 -5.24 8.89
N ALA A 61 0.91 -5.93 9.97
CA ALA A 61 1.76 -5.43 11.05
C ALA A 61 3.12 -4.90 10.56
N SER A 62 3.61 -5.38 9.41
CA SER A 62 4.78 -4.84 8.69
C SER A 62 4.71 -3.33 8.38
N SER A 63 3.50 -2.80 8.27
CA SER A 63 3.26 -1.38 8.03
C SER A 63 3.41 -0.53 9.29
N LEU A 64 3.40 -1.14 10.48
CA LEU A 64 3.56 -0.46 11.76
C LEU A 64 5.03 -0.18 12.05
N SER A 65 5.32 1.04 12.47
CA SER A 65 6.57 1.42 13.10
C SER A 65 6.67 0.87 14.54
N GLU A 66 7.85 0.99 15.15
CA GLU A 66 8.06 0.70 16.58
C GLU A 66 7.17 1.57 17.50
N SER A 67 6.77 2.75 17.05
CA SER A 67 5.84 3.66 17.73
C SER A 67 4.36 3.29 17.55
N GLY A 68 4.03 2.22 16.81
CA GLY A 68 2.65 1.81 16.54
C GLY A 68 1.96 2.69 15.50
N GLU A 69 2.73 3.26 14.56
CA GLU A 69 2.23 4.16 13.53
C GLU A 69 2.35 3.50 12.16
N VAL A 70 1.30 3.62 11.33
CA VAL A 70 1.38 3.23 9.92
C VAL A 70 1.86 4.43 9.11
N LYS A 71 2.98 4.26 8.40
CA LYS A 71 3.49 5.26 7.44
C LYS A 71 3.42 4.70 6.03
N VAL A 72 2.78 5.43 5.13
CA VAL A 72 2.81 5.15 3.69
C VAL A 72 3.27 6.39 2.95
N GLU A 73 4.01 6.19 1.87
CA GLU A 73 4.49 7.27 1.02
C GLU A 73 4.18 6.94 -0.44
N GLY A 74 3.85 7.96 -1.20
CA GLY A 74 3.71 7.85 -2.64
C GLY A 74 4.17 9.11 -3.37
N ARG A 75 4.33 8.97 -4.68
CA ARG A 75 4.69 10.05 -5.60
C ARG A 75 3.93 9.91 -6.91
N VAL A 76 3.95 10.96 -7.72
CA VAL A 76 3.48 10.89 -9.10
C VAL A 76 4.70 10.86 -10.02
N LYS A 77 4.77 9.86 -10.91
CA LYS A 77 5.82 9.72 -11.91
C LYS A 77 5.16 9.66 -13.28
N ASP A 78 5.50 10.60 -14.17
CA ASP A 78 4.95 10.67 -15.53
C ASP A 78 3.40 10.66 -15.57
N GLY A 79 2.77 11.28 -14.56
CA GLY A 79 1.31 11.33 -14.41
C GLY A 79 0.68 10.11 -13.73
N ILE A 80 1.46 9.08 -13.42
CA ILE A 80 1.00 7.84 -12.79
C ILE A 80 1.31 7.88 -11.29
N PRO A 81 0.35 7.58 -10.40
CA PRO A 81 0.60 7.50 -8.96
C PRO A 81 1.33 6.20 -8.60
N HIS A 82 2.37 6.32 -7.79
CA HIS A 82 3.16 5.19 -7.27
C HIS A 82 3.18 5.21 -5.74
N LEU A 83 3.07 4.03 -5.14
CA LEU A 83 3.38 3.80 -3.73
C LEU A 83 4.88 3.53 -3.61
N THR A 84 5.58 4.37 -2.87
CA THR A 84 7.04 4.31 -2.70
C THR A 84 7.46 3.72 -1.36
N LYS A 85 6.57 3.70 -0.37
CA LYS A 85 6.89 3.17 0.96
C LYS A 85 5.68 2.59 1.67
N VAL A 86 5.90 1.47 2.36
CA VAL A 86 4.95 0.86 3.31
C VAL A 86 5.69 0.51 4.59
N GLY A 87 5.35 1.21 5.68
CA GLY A 87 6.06 1.10 6.96
C GLY A 87 7.54 1.43 6.77
N SER A 88 8.40 0.44 7.03
CA SER A 88 9.86 0.56 6.90
C SER A 88 10.42 0.10 5.55
N PHE A 89 9.57 -0.36 4.62
CA PHE A 89 10.00 -0.94 3.35
C PHE A 89 9.79 0.02 2.19
N GLU A 90 10.83 0.23 1.40
CA GLU A 90 10.76 0.95 0.13
C GLU A 90 10.22 0.01 -0.96
N VAL A 91 9.20 0.46 -1.67
CA VAL A 91 8.57 -0.25 -2.79
C VAL A 91 8.41 0.74 -3.95
N ASP A 92 7.94 0.30 -5.12
CA ASP A 92 7.66 1.24 -6.22
C ASP A 92 6.47 0.78 -7.06
N VAL A 93 5.32 0.51 -6.45
CA VAL A 93 4.17 -0.07 -7.17
C VAL A 93 3.22 0.99 -7.68
N THR A 94 2.76 0.84 -8.93
CA THR A 94 1.70 1.67 -9.51
C THR A 94 0.40 1.50 -8.71
N LEU A 95 -0.26 2.61 -8.40
CA LEU A 95 -1.57 2.62 -7.72
C LEU A 95 -2.72 2.51 -8.75
N GLU A 96 -2.66 1.48 -9.60
CA GLU A 96 -3.68 1.17 -10.62
C GLU A 96 -4.14 -0.29 -10.50
N GLY A 97 -5.42 -0.55 -10.81
CA GLY A 97 -6.00 -1.89 -10.71
C GLY A 97 -6.17 -2.34 -9.26
N SER A 98 -5.59 -3.47 -8.90
CA SER A 98 -5.56 -3.97 -7.52
C SER A 98 -4.14 -4.26 -7.05
N ILE A 99 -3.93 -4.16 -5.75
CA ILE A 99 -2.62 -4.41 -5.13
C ILE A 99 -2.69 -5.63 -4.22
N ILE A 100 -1.68 -6.48 -4.33
CA ILE A 100 -1.37 -7.53 -3.37
C ILE A 100 -0.11 -7.13 -2.62
N LEU A 101 -0.18 -7.12 -1.29
CA LEU A 101 0.95 -6.95 -0.40
C LEU A 101 1.19 -8.26 0.34
N CYS A 102 2.40 -8.80 0.22
CA CYS A 102 2.87 -9.94 0.98
C CYS A 102 4.06 -9.50 1.81
N ARG A 103 4.12 -9.87 3.08
CA ARG A 103 5.38 -9.91 3.82
C ARG A 103 5.92 -11.33 3.79
N GLN A 104 7.20 -11.46 3.51
CA GLN A 104 7.88 -12.73 3.43
C GLN A 104 9.33 -12.63 3.90
N VAL A 105 9.93 -13.78 4.16
CA VAL A 105 11.39 -13.92 4.18
C VAL A 105 11.92 -13.92 2.75
N ASP A 106 12.90 -13.07 2.45
CA ASP A 106 13.56 -12.97 1.14
C ASP A 106 14.31 -14.27 0.80
N GLN A 107 13.71 -15.12 -0.03
CA GLN A 107 14.27 -16.39 -0.44
C GLN A 107 14.03 -16.71 -1.92
N PRO A 108 14.93 -17.49 -2.55
CA PRO A 108 14.78 -17.92 -3.94
C PRO A 108 13.43 -18.59 -4.20
N GLY A 109 12.87 -18.30 -5.38
CA GLY A 109 11.63 -18.91 -5.86
C GLY A 109 10.35 -18.17 -5.47
N MET A 110 10.37 -17.23 -4.51
CA MET A 110 9.14 -16.57 -4.03
C MET A 110 8.36 -15.84 -5.14
N ILE A 111 9.05 -14.97 -5.89
CA ILE A 111 8.49 -14.23 -7.03
C ILE A 111 7.89 -15.21 -8.06
N GLY A 112 8.63 -16.29 -8.36
CA GLY A 112 8.20 -17.31 -9.31
C GLY A 112 6.95 -18.05 -8.84
N THR A 113 6.88 -18.46 -7.57
CA THR A 113 5.72 -19.13 -6.99
C THR A 113 4.47 -18.26 -7.07
N VAL A 114 4.56 -16.99 -6.66
CA VAL A 114 3.41 -16.07 -6.70
C VAL A 114 3.01 -15.77 -8.15
N GLY A 115 3.98 -15.52 -9.03
CA GLY A 115 3.74 -15.29 -10.46
C GLY A 115 3.06 -16.48 -11.14
N SER A 116 3.46 -17.72 -10.82
CA SER A 116 2.82 -18.92 -11.34
C SER A 116 1.36 -19.04 -10.89
N ILE A 117 1.05 -18.80 -9.61
CA ILE A 117 -0.32 -18.86 -9.10
C ILE A 117 -1.24 -17.85 -9.80
N LEU A 118 -0.74 -16.63 -10.02
CA LEU A 118 -1.46 -15.59 -10.74
C LEU A 118 -1.64 -15.97 -12.22
N GLY A 119 -0.59 -16.46 -12.87
CA GLY A 119 -0.62 -16.90 -14.26
C GLY A 119 -1.56 -18.09 -14.51
N GLU A 120 -1.59 -19.09 -13.62
CA GLU A 120 -2.53 -20.22 -13.67
C GLU A 120 -3.99 -19.75 -13.56
N SER A 121 -4.21 -18.62 -12.88
CA SER A 121 -5.52 -17.99 -12.75
C SER A 121 -5.81 -16.97 -13.87
N ASN A 122 -4.93 -16.85 -14.86
CA ASN A 122 -4.99 -15.88 -15.95
C ASN A 122 -5.11 -14.42 -15.46
N VAL A 123 -4.41 -14.08 -14.37
CA VAL A 123 -4.32 -12.71 -13.83
C VAL A 123 -3.02 -12.09 -14.30
N ASN A 124 -3.11 -10.97 -15.02
CA ASN A 124 -1.92 -10.23 -15.45
C ASN A 124 -1.31 -9.42 -14.30
N VAL A 125 0.03 -9.39 -14.24
CA VAL A 125 0.80 -8.55 -13.31
C VAL A 125 1.31 -7.34 -14.09
N ASN A 126 0.87 -6.14 -13.73
CA ASN A 126 1.39 -4.92 -14.35
C ASN A 126 2.69 -4.45 -13.73
N PHE A 127 2.88 -4.74 -12.44
CA PHE A 127 4.04 -4.30 -11.70
C PHE A 127 4.35 -5.24 -10.53
N MET A 128 5.63 -5.45 -10.25
CA MET A 128 6.07 -6.16 -9.05
C MET A 128 7.34 -5.52 -8.49
N SER A 129 7.32 -5.16 -7.21
CA SER A 129 8.51 -4.69 -6.47
C SER A 129 8.66 -5.41 -5.16
N VAL A 130 9.92 -5.62 -4.77
CA VAL A 130 10.29 -6.25 -3.50
C VAL A 130 11.15 -5.27 -2.72
N GLY A 131 10.57 -4.72 -1.66
CA GLY A 131 11.29 -3.94 -0.65
C GLY A 131 11.83 -4.87 0.42
N ARG A 132 13.15 -4.88 0.65
CA ARG A 132 13.77 -5.72 1.68
C ARG A 132 14.62 -4.89 2.62
N ILE A 133 14.61 -5.24 3.91
CA ILE A 133 15.48 -4.61 4.91
C ILE A 133 16.94 -5.01 4.67
N ALA A 134 17.16 -6.29 4.40
CA ALA A 134 18.47 -6.84 4.05
C ALA A 134 18.29 -8.16 3.27
N PRO A 135 19.31 -8.61 2.53
CA PRO A 135 19.28 -9.91 1.86
C PRO A 135 18.97 -11.03 2.86
N ARG A 136 18.08 -11.97 2.48
CA ARG A 136 17.68 -13.12 3.32
C ARG A 136 16.99 -12.73 4.65
N LYS A 137 16.50 -11.49 4.77
CA LYS A 137 15.69 -11.02 5.90
C LYS A 137 14.27 -10.73 5.41
N GLN A 138 13.51 -10.01 6.24
CA GLN A 138 12.14 -9.65 5.92
C GLN A 138 12.08 -8.72 4.71
N ALA A 139 11.05 -8.95 3.88
CA ALA A 139 10.74 -8.19 2.69
C ALA A 139 9.22 -8.04 2.53
N ILE A 140 8.81 -6.96 1.89
CA ILE A 140 7.47 -6.78 1.34
C ILE A 140 7.54 -6.98 -0.17
N MET A 141 6.73 -7.90 -0.68
CA MET A 141 6.42 -7.97 -2.11
C MET A 141 5.12 -7.21 -2.37
N ALA A 142 5.21 -6.16 -3.18
CA ALA A 142 4.06 -5.41 -3.67
C ALA A 142 3.82 -5.75 -5.14
N ILE A 143 2.60 -6.16 -5.46
CA ILE A 143 2.22 -6.66 -6.79
C ILE A 143 1.00 -5.87 -7.24
N GLY A 144 1.12 -5.18 -8.36
CA GLY A 144 -0.01 -4.59 -9.07
C GLY A 144 -0.56 -5.60 -10.08
N VAL A 145 -1.87 -5.81 -10.04
CA VAL A 145 -2.60 -6.68 -10.98
C VAL A 145 -3.72 -5.91 -11.66
N ASP A 146 -3.94 -6.19 -12.94
CA ASP A 146 -4.93 -5.47 -13.74
C ASP A 146 -6.36 -5.84 -13.34
N ASP A 147 -6.57 -7.12 -13.03
CA ASP A 147 -7.86 -7.69 -12.65
C ASP A 147 -7.85 -8.21 -11.21
N GLN A 148 -9.00 -8.13 -10.56
CA GLN A 148 -9.18 -8.69 -9.22
C GLN A 148 -9.02 -10.22 -9.26
N PRO A 149 -8.02 -10.81 -8.56
CA PRO A 149 -7.85 -12.25 -8.52
C PRO A 149 -9.03 -12.92 -7.81
N SER A 150 -9.28 -14.18 -8.16
CA SER A 150 -10.32 -14.97 -7.49
C SER A 150 -9.99 -15.16 -6.00
N LYS A 151 -11.02 -15.40 -5.18
CA LYS A 151 -10.81 -15.72 -3.76
C LYS A 151 -9.92 -16.94 -3.55
N GLU A 152 -10.01 -17.92 -4.47
CA GLU A 152 -9.17 -19.12 -4.43
C GLU A 152 -7.70 -18.77 -4.73
N THR A 153 -7.45 -17.92 -5.73
CA THR A 153 -6.11 -17.43 -6.08
C THR A 153 -5.48 -16.66 -4.91
N LEU A 154 -6.22 -15.72 -4.31
CA LEU A 154 -5.75 -14.97 -3.14
C LEU A 154 -5.46 -15.89 -1.95
N LYS A 155 -6.30 -16.91 -1.73
CA LYS A 155 -6.09 -17.91 -0.68
C LYS A 155 -4.82 -18.73 -0.92
N LYS A 156 -4.59 -19.21 -2.15
CA LYS A 156 -3.37 -19.95 -2.51
C LYS A 156 -2.11 -19.13 -2.24
N ILE A 157 -2.13 -17.82 -2.53
CA ILE A 157 -1.00 -16.93 -2.22
C ILE A 157 -0.83 -16.80 -0.71
N GLY A 158 -1.89 -16.49 0.04
CA GLY A 158 -1.82 -16.33 1.50
C GLY A 158 -1.40 -17.60 2.27
N GLU A 159 -1.56 -18.80 1.68
CA GLU A 159 -1.16 -20.08 2.26
C GLU A 159 0.28 -20.49 1.94
N ILE A 160 1.03 -19.69 1.16
CA ILE A 160 2.46 -19.95 0.92
C ILE A 160 3.21 -19.90 2.27
N PRO A 161 3.91 -20.98 2.68
CA PRO A 161 4.49 -21.07 4.03
C PRO A 161 5.47 -19.96 4.42
N ALA A 162 6.10 -19.30 3.45
CA ALA A 162 7.05 -18.22 3.68
C ALA A 162 6.42 -16.82 3.61
N ILE A 163 5.11 -16.72 3.36
CA ILE A 163 4.34 -15.48 3.51
C ILE A 163 3.85 -15.41 4.95
N GLU A 164 4.31 -14.40 5.68
CA GLU A 164 3.97 -14.15 7.08
C GLU A 164 2.70 -13.30 7.20
N GLU A 165 2.52 -12.34 6.30
CA GLU A 165 1.37 -11.44 6.26
C GLU A 165 0.91 -11.24 4.81
N PHE A 166 -0.39 -11.09 4.62
CA PHE A 166 -0.99 -10.96 3.30
C PHE A 166 -2.17 -9.98 3.35
N VAL A 167 -2.18 -9.04 2.41
CA VAL A 167 -3.29 -8.10 2.20
C VAL A 167 -3.57 -7.96 0.71
N PHE A 168 -4.86 -7.94 0.37
CA PHE A 168 -5.35 -7.57 -0.94
C PHE A 168 -6.11 -6.25 -0.85
N LEU A 169 -5.80 -5.30 -1.72
CA LEU A 169 -6.42 -3.99 -1.81
C LEU A 169 -7.00 -3.80 -3.21
N LYS A 170 -8.30 -3.55 -3.27
CA LYS A 170 -8.94 -3.05 -4.49
C LYS A 170 -8.88 -1.52 -4.44
N LEU A 171 -8.20 -0.92 -5.41
CA LEU A 171 -8.08 0.54 -5.52
C LEU A 171 -9.33 1.16 -6.15
#